data_AF-A0A101WP44-F1
#
_entry.id   AF-A0A101WP44-F1
#
_cell.length_a   1.000
_cell.length_b   1.000
_cell.length_c   1.000
_cell.angle_alpha   90.00
_cell.angle_beta   90.00
_cell.angle_gamma   90.00
#
_symmetry.space_group_name_H-M   'P 1'
#
loop_
_entity.id
_entity.type
_entity.pdbx_description
1 polymer ?
#
loop_
_entity_poly.entity_id
_entity_poly.type
_entity_poly.pdbx_seq_one_letter_code
_entity_poly.pdbx_strand_id
1 'polypeptide(L)'
;MKYTKIVVVFSVLLLLIAILVQSNPVLANEVTYPVQSFEDPFSQFGKSHHQLHSNNIQTILQNNDQLYNAIYDALANLKDEINVSSYSLNSSEVFDTRNKVLDNHPEIFYFTNSGSLFYSNGRLLFKYTYSKNEVLVMKQNLENKITQIISNLIVGGQSQFEMELALHNYIILNSEYDYANYKNNTVPGLSYTAYGILVNGIGVCDGYAKAVNLLLNKVGIECILWALTLTDIKVSVFSCLLCRF
;
A
#
# COMPACT_ATOMS: atom_id res chain seq x y z
N MET A 1 -46.11 -16.71 -65.52
CA MET A 1 -46.33 -15.39 -64.87
C MET A 1 -46.47 -15.42 -63.33
N LYS A 2 -45.97 -16.45 -62.60
CA LYS A 2 -46.08 -16.51 -61.12
C LYS A 2 -44.81 -16.11 -60.36
N TYR A 3 -43.65 -16.03 -61.02
CA TYR A 3 -42.36 -15.72 -60.38
C TYR A 3 -42.10 -14.22 -60.19
N THR A 4 -42.64 -13.35 -61.04
CA THR A 4 -42.39 -11.90 -60.98
C THR A 4 -43.02 -11.25 -59.75
N LYS A 5 -44.12 -11.80 -59.21
CA LYS A 5 -44.77 -11.25 -58.00
C LYS A 5 -44.03 -11.59 -56.70
N ILE A 6 -43.31 -12.71 -56.65
CA ILE A 6 -42.60 -13.16 -55.44
C ILE A 6 -41.29 -12.38 -55.26
N VAL A 7 -40.57 -12.10 -56.35
CA VAL A 7 -39.32 -11.32 -56.31
C VAL A 7 -39.56 -9.89 -55.84
N VAL A 8 -40.65 -9.26 -56.30
CA VAL A 8 -41.01 -7.89 -55.91
C VAL A 8 -41.34 -7.80 -54.41
N VAL A 9 -42.05 -8.79 -53.86
CA VAL A 9 -42.40 -8.83 -52.43
C VAL A 9 -41.16 -9.00 -51.56
N PHE A 10 -40.20 -9.84 -51.97
CA PHE A 10 -38.94 -10.02 -51.23
C PHE A 10 -38.04 -8.78 -51.26
N SER A 11 -37.96 -8.08 -52.40
CA SER A 11 -37.19 -6.83 -52.51
C SER A 11 -37.78 -5.71 -51.66
N VAL A 12 -39.12 -5.61 -51.58
CA VAL A 12 -39.79 -4.60 -50.73
C VAL A 12 -39.65 -4.94 -49.25
N LEU A 13 -39.69 -6.22 -48.87
CA LEU A 13 -39.47 -6.66 -47.49
C LEU A 13 -38.03 -6.39 -47.02
N LEU A 14 -37.03 -6.64 -47.88
CA LEU A 14 -35.63 -6.33 -47.57
C LEU A 14 -35.37 -4.82 -47.45
N LEU A 15 -36.04 -4.00 -48.27
CA LEU A 15 -35.98 -2.54 -48.15
C LEU A 15 -36.66 -2.04 -46.87
N LEU A 16 -37.79 -2.62 -46.47
CA LEU A 16 -38.47 -2.27 -45.21
C LEU A 16 -37.66 -2.68 -43.98
N ILE A 17 -36.97 -3.83 -44.02
CA ILE A 17 -36.04 -4.25 -42.96
C ILE A 17 -34.83 -3.30 -42.90
N ALA A 18 -34.28 -2.89 -44.03
CA ALA A 18 -33.18 -1.92 -44.08
C ALA A 18 -33.58 -0.53 -43.54
N ILE A 19 -34.81 -0.09 -43.82
CA ILE A 19 -35.36 1.18 -43.30
C ILE A 19 -35.63 1.07 -41.78
N LEU A 20 -36.14 -0.07 -41.29
CA LEU A 20 -36.32 -0.33 -39.84
C LEU A 20 -34.99 -0.40 -39.08
N VAL A 21 -33.91 -0.86 -39.72
CA VAL A 21 -32.55 -0.85 -39.16
C VAL A 21 -31.97 0.56 -39.14
N GLN A 22 -32.34 1.44 -40.08
CA GLN A 22 -31.89 2.83 -40.14
C GLN A 22 -32.73 3.80 -39.28
N SER A 23 -33.96 3.44 -38.92
CA SER A 23 -34.85 4.26 -38.07
C SER A 23 -34.83 3.90 -36.59
N ASN A 24 -33.97 2.97 -36.17
CA ASN A 24 -33.69 2.70 -34.76
C ASN A 24 -32.39 3.39 -34.35
N PRO A 25 -32.43 4.64 -33.85
CA PRO A 25 -31.35 5.14 -33.04
C PRO A 25 -31.48 4.48 -31.66
N VAL A 26 -31.21 3.17 -31.57
CA VAL A 26 -30.66 2.64 -30.32
C VAL A 26 -29.23 3.16 -30.31
N LEU A 27 -29.16 4.38 -29.79
CA LEU A 27 -27.97 5.17 -29.64
C LEU A 27 -26.86 4.29 -29.09
N ALA A 28 -25.81 4.12 -29.89
CA ALA A 28 -24.45 4.09 -29.39
C ALA A 28 -24.15 5.45 -28.76
N ASN A 29 -24.87 5.80 -27.70
CA ASN A 29 -24.34 6.69 -26.70
C ASN A 29 -23.34 5.82 -25.95
N GLU A 30 -22.05 6.06 -26.13
CA GLU A 30 -21.14 5.83 -25.02
C GLU A 30 -21.78 6.57 -23.84
N VAL A 31 -22.38 5.81 -22.92
CA VAL A 31 -22.77 6.36 -21.64
C VAL A 31 -21.43 6.65 -20.95
N THR A 32 -20.87 7.82 -21.21
CA THR A 32 -19.80 8.37 -20.40
C THR A 32 -20.43 8.68 -19.05
N TYR A 33 -20.46 7.68 -18.19
CA TYR A 33 -20.70 7.90 -16.77
C TYR A 33 -19.66 8.91 -16.31
N PRO A 34 -20.06 9.99 -15.59
CA PRO A 34 -19.08 10.93 -15.07
C PRO A 34 -18.10 10.14 -14.20
N VAL A 35 -16.80 10.21 -14.54
CA VAL A 35 -15.77 9.56 -13.73
C VAL A 35 -15.77 10.27 -12.38
N GLN A 36 -16.22 9.57 -11.35
CA GLN A 36 -16.25 10.07 -9.99
C GLN A 36 -14.94 9.70 -9.30
N SER A 37 -14.38 10.63 -8.54
CA SER A 37 -13.21 10.38 -7.69
C SER A 37 -13.65 10.15 -6.25
N PHE A 38 -13.09 9.12 -5.63
CA PHE A 38 -13.15 8.84 -4.21
C PHE A 38 -11.83 9.30 -3.59
N GLU A 39 -11.92 10.18 -2.60
CA GLU A 39 -10.76 10.55 -1.79
C GLU A 39 -10.35 9.38 -0.90
N ASP A 40 -9.05 9.29 -0.64
CA ASP A 40 -8.52 8.34 0.30
C ASP A 40 -9.14 8.57 1.69
N PRO A 41 -9.86 7.60 2.27
CA PRO A 41 -10.49 7.78 3.58
C PRO A 41 -9.43 8.05 4.67
N PHE A 42 -8.17 7.63 4.46
CA PHE A 42 -7.06 7.87 5.37
C PHE A 42 -6.38 9.24 5.17
N SER A 43 -6.90 10.08 4.27
CA SER A 43 -6.41 11.46 4.08
C SER A 43 -6.85 12.42 5.20
N GLN A 44 -8.03 12.20 5.79
CA GLN A 44 -8.59 13.02 6.86
C GLN A 44 -8.13 12.60 8.26
N PHE A 45 -7.61 11.37 8.40
CA PHE A 45 -7.02 10.89 9.64
C PHE A 45 -5.62 11.50 9.83
N GLY A 46 -5.59 12.73 10.35
CA GLY A 46 -4.38 13.30 10.93
C GLY A 46 -3.95 12.47 12.14
N LYS A 47 -2.81 11.77 12.03
CA LYS A 47 -2.10 11.08 13.11
C LYS A 47 -3.02 10.40 14.15
N SER A 48 -3.74 9.35 13.77
CA SER A 48 -4.36 8.48 14.77
C SER A 48 -4.19 7.01 14.39
N HIS A 49 -3.63 6.27 15.35
CA HIS A 49 -3.16 4.90 15.27
C HIS A 49 -4.22 3.93 14.70
N HIS A 50 -3.76 3.09 13.76
CA HIS A 50 -4.54 2.06 13.11
C HIS A 50 -4.78 0.89 14.07
N GLN A 51 -6.04 0.49 14.27
CA GLN A 51 -6.39 -0.77 14.94
C GLN A 51 -6.14 -1.93 13.96
N LEU A 52 -5.40 -2.94 14.39
CA LEU A 52 -5.07 -4.11 13.58
C LEU A 52 -5.84 -5.34 14.07
N HIS A 53 -6.57 -5.99 13.16
CA HIS A 53 -7.30 -7.23 13.39
C HIS A 53 -6.47 -8.40 12.81
N SER A 54 -6.32 -9.48 13.59
CA SER A 54 -5.40 -10.61 13.39
C SER A 54 -5.64 -11.42 12.10
N ASN A 55 -4.59 -11.65 11.30
CA ASN A 55 -4.67 -12.17 9.91
C ASN A 55 -3.83 -13.44 9.60
N ASN A 56 -3.73 -14.40 10.51
CA ASN A 56 -2.94 -15.64 10.27
C ASN A 56 -3.50 -16.59 9.18
N ILE A 57 -4.58 -16.24 8.49
CA ILE A 57 -5.08 -16.95 7.29
C ILE A 57 -4.71 -16.21 5.98
N GLN A 58 -4.27 -14.94 6.04
CA GLN A 58 -4.06 -14.12 4.83
C GLN A 58 -2.70 -14.35 4.15
N THR A 59 -1.63 -14.67 4.88
CA THR A 59 -0.28 -14.80 4.31
C THR A 59 -0.15 -15.87 3.23
N ILE A 60 -0.95 -16.95 3.30
CA ILE A 60 -0.96 -18.02 2.27
C ILE A 60 -1.85 -17.64 1.06
N LEU A 61 -2.77 -16.68 1.20
CA LEU A 61 -3.62 -16.18 0.12
C LEU A 61 -3.03 -14.95 -0.60
N GLN A 62 -2.16 -14.19 0.06
CA GLN A 62 -1.59 -12.93 -0.43
C GLN A 62 -0.67 -13.09 -1.66
N ASN A 63 0.04 -14.21 -1.82
CA ASN A 63 0.89 -14.44 -2.99
C ASN A 63 0.11 -14.63 -4.32
N ASN A 64 -1.22 -14.74 -4.28
CA ASN A 64 -2.09 -14.78 -5.45
C ASN A 64 -2.98 -13.52 -5.60
N ASP A 65 -2.79 -12.49 -4.77
CA ASP A 65 -3.57 -11.25 -4.89
C ASP A 65 -2.92 -10.32 -5.92
N GLN A 66 -3.41 -10.40 -7.16
CA GLN A 66 -2.91 -9.59 -8.28
C GLN A 66 -3.05 -8.09 -8.04
N LEU A 67 -4.05 -7.65 -7.24
CA LEU A 67 -4.23 -6.26 -6.87
C LEU A 67 -3.14 -5.80 -5.91
N TYR A 68 -2.86 -6.59 -4.87
CA TYR A 68 -1.77 -6.32 -3.92
C TYR A 68 -0.44 -6.14 -4.64
N ASN A 69 -0.07 -7.09 -5.50
CA ASN A 69 1.19 -7.06 -6.24
C ASN A 69 1.27 -5.86 -7.19
N ALA A 70 0.18 -5.54 -7.91
CA ALA A 70 0.15 -4.38 -8.79
C ALA A 70 0.35 -3.05 -8.05
N ILE A 71 -0.25 -2.92 -6.87
CA ILE A 71 -0.11 -1.73 -6.02
C ILE A 71 1.31 -1.66 -5.42
N TYR A 72 1.83 -2.77 -4.90
CA TYR A 72 3.20 -2.83 -4.39
C TYR A 72 4.22 -2.43 -5.45
N ASP A 73 4.15 -3.03 -6.64
CA ASP A 73 5.06 -2.72 -7.75
C ASP A 73 4.97 -1.24 -8.14
N ALA A 74 3.77 -0.66 -8.15
CA ALA A 74 3.59 0.74 -8.47
C ALA A 74 4.24 1.68 -7.46
N LEU A 75 4.01 1.43 -6.17
CA LEU A 75 4.57 2.23 -5.08
C LEU A 75 6.09 2.06 -4.95
N ALA A 76 6.59 0.83 -5.13
CA ALA A 76 8.01 0.53 -5.14
C ALA A 76 8.76 1.26 -6.28
N ASN A 77 8.10 1.41 -7.45
CA ASN A 77 8.66 2.05 -8.64
C ASN A 77 8.25 3.53 -8.82
N LEU A 78 7.65 4.17 -7.80
CA LEU A 78 7.28 5.59 -7.81
C LEU A 78 6.37 6.00 -8.99
N LYS A 79 5.46 5.12 -9.40
CA LYS A 79 4.45 5.44 -10.41
C LYS A 79 3.47 6.46 -9.86
N ASP A 80 3.10 7.44 -10.67
CA ASP A 80 2.11 8.44 -10.25
C ASP A 80 0.69 7.85 -10.20
N GLU A 81 0.42 6.85 -11.04
CA GLU A 81 -0.86 6.16 -11.09
C GLU A 81 -0.75 4.74 -11.66
N ILE A 82 -1.78 3.94 -11.42
CA ILE A 82 -2.04 2.66 -12.09
C ILE A 82 -3.52 2.54 -12.43
N ASN A 83 -3.84 1.67 -13.39
CA ASN A 83 -5.21 1.23 -13.62
C ASN A 83 -5.40 -0.17 -13.00
N VAL A 84 -6.32 -0.28 -12.05
CA VAL A 84 -6.69 -1.52 -11.36
C VAL A 84 -8.05 -2.06 -11.76
N SER A 85 -8.67 -1.53 -12.83
CA SER A 85 -10.00 -1.93 -13.29
C SER A 85 -10.12 -3.41 -13.64
N SER A 86 -9.01 -4.07 -13.98
CA SER A 86 -8.95 -5.52 -14.21
C SER A 86 -9.02 -6.36 -12.93
N TYR A 87 -8.80 -5.75 -11.76
CA TYR A 87 -8.75 -6.41 -10.47
C TYR A 87 -9.96 -6.02 -9.60
N SER A 88 -10.20 -4.71 -9.40
CA SER A 88 -11.35 -4.22 -8.65
C SER A 88 -11.72 -2.78 -9.04
N LEU A 89 -13.03 -2.51 -9.03
CA LEU A 89 -13.62 -1.17 -9.12
C LEU A 89 -14.16 -0.67 -7.78
N ASN A 90 -14.02 -1.46 -6.71
CA ASN A 90 -14.46 -1.11 -5.37
C ASN A 90 -13.38 -0.27 -4.67
N SER A 91 -13.68 1.00 -4.41
CA SER A 91 -12.73 1.93 -3.78
C SER A 91 -12.27 1.47 -2.40
N SER A 92 -13.16 0.88 -1.59
CA SER A 92 -12.81 0.38 -0.25
C SER A 92 -11.79 -0.75 -0.35
N GLU A 93 -12.04 -1.73 -1.22
CA GLU A 93 -11.13 -2.85 -1.43
C GLU A 93 -9.75 -2.38 -1.93
N VAL A 94 -9.72 -1.45 -2.87
CA VAL A 94 -8.47 -0.89 -3.41
C VAL A 94 -7.68 -0.14 -2.33
N PHE A 95 -8.34 0.68 -1.51
CA PHE A 95 -7.69 1.41 -0.43
C PHE A 95 -7.23 0.50 0.71
N ASP A 96 -8.04 -0.49 1.09
CA ASP A 96 -7.68 -1.48 2.11
C ASP A 96 -6.47 -2.32 1.65
N THR A 97 -6.45 -2.76 0.39
CA THR A 97 -5.32 -3.51 -0.17
C THR A 97 -4.06 -2.65 -0.26
N ARG A 98 -4.17 -1.39 -0.67
CA ARG A 98 -3.02 -0.46 -0.64
C ARG A 98 -2.48 -0.27 0.77
N ASN A 99 -3.35 -0.13 1.78
CA ASN A 99 -2.88 0.03 3.16
C ASN A 99 -2.20 -1.22 3.69
N LYS A 100 -2.70 -2.42 3.34
CA LYS A 100 -1.99 -3.68 3.63
C LYS A 100 -0.60 -3.70 3.00
N VAL A 101 -0.44 -3.21 1.77
CA VAL A 101 0.88 -3.07 1.14
C VAL A 101 1.77 -2.15 1.98
N LEU A 102 1.29 -0.99 2.40
CA LEU A 102 2.08 -0.04 3.20
C LEU A 102 2.46 -0.58 4.58
N ASP A 103 1.58 -1.36 5.21
CA ASP A 103 1.84 -2.00 6.51
C ASP A 103 2.88 -3.12 6.39
N ASN A 104 2.81 -3.92 5.33
CA ASN A 104 3.74 -5.03 5.06
C ASN A 104 5.09 -4.55 4.51
N HIS A 105 5.14 -3.36 3.90
CA HIS A 105 6.31 -2.78 3.25
C HIS A 105 6.70 -1.44 3.88
N PRO A 106 7.16 -1.41 5.14
CA PRO A 106 7.54 -0.18 5.85
C PRO A 106 8.68 0.61 5.19
N GLU A 107 9.41 0.01 4.24
CA GLU A 107 10.35 0.69 3.34
C GLU A 107 9.68 1.72 2.40
N ILE A 108 8.35 1.65 2.20
CA ILE A 108 7.55 2.61 1.45
C ILE A 108 7.07 3.76 2.37
N PHE A 109 8.01 4.38 3.09
CA PHE A 109 7.71 5.45 4.06
C PHE A 109 7.39 6.81 3.42
N TYR A 110 7.52 6.94 2.10
CA TYR A 110 7.43 8.19 1.34
C TYR A 110 6.05 8.44 0.72
N PHE A 111 5.11 7.50 0.87
CA PHE A 111 3.73 7.66 0.42
C PHE A 111 2.93 8.58 1.34
N THR A 112 1.95 9.30 0.78
CA THR A 112 0.98 10.08 1.56
C THR A 112 -0.44 9.81 1.07
N ASN A 113 -1.36 9.61 2.03
CA ASN A 113 -2.80 9.52 1.75
C ASN A 113 -3.36 10.85 1.24
N SER A 114 -2.72 11.97 1.60
CA SER A 114 -3.20 13.30 1.20
C SER A 114 -3.04 13.48 -0.32
N GLY A 115 -4.17 13.70 -1.00
CA GLY A 115 -4.22 13.86 -2.46
C GLY A 115 -4.15 12.55 -3.26
N SER A 116 -4.13 11.39 -2.58
CA SER A 116 -4.35 10.07 -3.18
C SER A 116 -5.83 9.95 -3.54
N LEU A 117 -6.11 9.49 -4.77
CA LEU A 117 -7.48 9.44 -5.33
C LEU A 117 -7.72 8.12 -6.04
N PHE A 118 -8.94 7.60 -5.96
CA PHE A 118 -9.40 6.48 -6.78
C PHE A 118 -10.55 6.93 -7.66
N TYR A 119 -10.48 6.65 -8.96
CA TYR A 119 -11.51 7.03 -9.92
C TYR A 119 -12.40 5.82 -10.26
N SER A 120 -13.69 6.06 -10.52
CA SER A 120 -14.66 5.00 -10.84
C SER A 120 -14.34 4.19 -12.11
N ASN A 121 -13.39 4.64 -12.92
CA ASN A 121 -12.85 3.90 -14.06
C ASN A 121 -11.68 2.97 -13.70
N GLY A 122 -11.36 2.81 -12.41
CA GLY A 122 -10.29 1.95 -11.90
C GLY A 122 -8.92 2.60 -11.81
N ARG A 123 -8.78 3.89 -12.10
CA ARG A 123 -7.49 4.59 -11.96
C ARG A 123 -7.22 4.92 -10.49
N LEU A 124 -6.08 4.48 -9.97
CA LEU A 124 -5.57 4.80 -8.64
C LEU A 124 -4.39 5.75 -8.77
N LEU A 125 -4.52 6.96 -8.21
CA LEU A 125 -3.52 8.01 -8.21
C LEU A 125 -2.76 8.00 -6.88
N PHE A 126 -1.43 7.97 -6.95
CA PHE A 126 -0.55 8.03 -5.79
C PHE A 126 -0.02 9.44 -5.55
N LYS A 127 0.29 9.74 -4.29
CA LYS A 127 1.02 10.94 -3.89
C LYS A 127 2.16 10.58 -2.96
N TYR A 128 3.21 11.39 -3.04
CA TYR A 128 4.44 11.20 -2.30
C TYR A 128 4.78 12.46 -1.53
N THR A 129 5.31 12.28 -0.31
CA THR A 129 5.70 13.37 0.59
C THR A 129 6.91 14.15 0.08
N TYR A 130 7.76 13.50 -0.72
CA TYR A 130 9.01 14.05 -1.25
C TYR A 130 9.04 13.93 -2.79
N SER A 131 9.93 14.68 -3.45
CA SER A 131 10.14 14.51 -4.89
C SER A 131 10.72 13.13 -5.20
N LYS A 132 10.50 12.60 -6.42
CA LYS A 132 10.99 11.27 -6.80
C LYS A 132 12.51 11.14 -6.63
N ASN A 133 13.28 12.18 -6.94
CA ASN A 133 14.73 12.19 -6.78
C ASN A 133 15.14 12.08 -5.30
N GLU A 134 14.49 12.82 -4.42
CA GLU A 134 14.72 12.73 -2.97
C GLU A 134 14.36 11.32 -2.46
N VAL A 135 13.23 10.77 -2.89
CA VAL A 135 12.82 9.42 -2.50
C VAL A 135 13.86 8.39 -2.93
N LEU A 136 14.40 8.46 -4.15
CA LEU A 136 15.44 7.54 -4.61
C LEU A 136 16.70 7.58 -3.73
N VAL A 137 17.14 8.78 -3.34
CA VAL A 137 18.28 8.96 -2.42
C VAL A 137 17.95 8.38 -1.04
N MET A 138 16.76 8.67 -0.51
CA MET A 138 16.37 8.16 0.81
C MET A 138 16.21 6.64 0.82
N LYS A 139 15.66 6.04 -0.24
CA LYS A 139 15.60 4.57 -0.41
C LYS A 139 16.99 3.96 -0.38
N GLN A 140 17.94 4.55 -1.11
CA GLN A 140 19.32 4.08 -1.12
C GLN A 140 19.98 4.20 0.26
N ASN A 141 19.78 5.32 0.96
CA ASN A 141 20.30 5.49 2.33
C ASN A 141 19.74 4.44 3.30
N LEU A 142 18.44 4.16 3.21
CA LEU A 142 17.81 3.13 4.03
C LEU A 142 18.37 1.74 3.75
N GLU A 143 18.45 1.34 2.47
CA GLU A 143 18.97 0.02 2.08
C GLU A 143 20.46 -0.16 2.44
N ASN A 144 21.28 0.89 2.27
CA ASN A 144 22.68 0.88 2.70
C ASN A 144 22.79 0.68 4.21
N LYS A 145 21.96 1.38 4.99
CA LYS A 145 21.93 1.27 6.45
C LYS A 145 21.49 -0.13 6.91
N ILE A 146 20.45 -0.67 6.29
CA ILE A 146 19.98 -2.04 6.55
C ILE A 146 21.08 -3.06 6.26
N THR A 147 21.72 -2.94 5.09
CA THR A 147 22.81 -3.84 4.68
C THR A 147 23.97 -3.77 5.66
N GLN A 148 24.38 -2.57 6.07
CA GLN A 148 25.42 -2.37 7.09
C GLN A 148 25.07 -3.04 8.42
N ILE A 149 23.83 -2.89 8.90
CA ILE A 149 23.38 -3.48 10.16
C ILE A 149 23.42 -5.00 10.08
N ILE A 150 22.81 -5.57 9.03
CA ILE A 150 22.72 -7.02 8.86
C ILE A 150 24.11 -7.63 8.69
N SER A 151 24.98 -7.06 7.86
CA SER A 151 26.33 -7.59 7.64
C SER A 151 27.20 -7.59 8.90
N ASN A 152 26.96 -6.65 9.81
CA ASN A 152 27.72 -6.52 11.05
C ASN A 152 27.21 -7.45 12.16
N LEU A 153 25.91 -7.75 12.18
CA LEU A 153 25.27 -8.46 13.28
C LEU A 153 24.96 -9.92 12.94
N ILE A 154 24.75 -10.24 11.66
CA ILE A 154 24.27 -11.53 11.20
C ILE A 154 25.38 -12.21 10.38
N VAL A 155 26.17 -13.04 11.06
CA VAL A 155 27.36 -13.71 10.48
C VAL A 155 27.10 -15.17 10.12
N GLY A 156 25.90 -15.68 10.40
CA GLY A 156 25.48 -17.04 10.11
C GLY A 156 25.65 -18.00 11.30
N GLY A 157 24.84 -19.06 11.33
CA GLY A 157 24.81 -20.04 12.43
C GLY A 157 24.02 -19.62 13.67
N GLN A 158 23.49 -18.39 13.69
CA GLN A 158 22.62 -17.87 14.74
C GLN A 158 21.19 -18.42 14.61
N SER A 159 20.54 -18.68 15.73
CA SER A 159 19.09 -18.97 15.79
C SER A 159 18.28 -17.71 15.47
N GLN A 160 17.01 -17.88 15.08
CA GLN A 160 16.10 -16.75 14.84
C GLN A 160 15.98 -15.83 16.06
N PHE A 161 15.93 -16.40 17.26
CA PHE A 161 15.91 -15.64 18.51
C PHE A 161 17.18 -14.79 18.71
N GLU A 162 18.36 -15.35 18.45
CA GLU A 162 19.62 -14.60 18.56
C GLU A 162 19.71 -13.47 17.53
N MET A 163 19.24 -13.71 16.31
CA MET A 163 19.16 -12.68 15.27
C MET A 163 18.21 -11.55 15.68
N GLU A 164 17.01 -11.89 16.17
CA GLU A 164 16.06 -10.89 16.67
C GLU A 164 16.64 -10.07 17.82
N LEU A 165 17.22 -10.74 18.82
CA LEU A 165 17.80 -10.06 19.97
C LEU A 165 18.94 -9.11 19.55
N ALA A 166 19.79 -9.52 18.60
CA ALA A 166 20.86 -8.68 18.08
C ALA A 166 20.32 -7.43 17.36
N LEU A 167 19.32 -7.58 16.50
CA LEU A 167 18.70 -6.48 15.76
C LEU A 167 17.92 -5.53 16.69
N HIS A 168 17.19 -6.09 17.66
CA HIS A 168 16.51 -5.31 18.70
C HIS A 168 17.51 -4.47 19.49
N ASN A 169 18.58 -5.09 20.02
CA ASN A 169 19.59 -4.38 20.79
C ASN A 169 20.28 -3.28 19.98
N TYR A 170 20.55 -3.53 18.69
CA TYR A 170 21.06 -2.49 17.81
C TYR A 170 20.15 -1.27 17.77
N ILE A 171 18.85 -1.45 17.54
CA ILE A 171 17.88 -0.35 17.47
C ILE A 171 17.87 0.45 18.78
N ILE A 172 17.81 -0.22 19.94
CA ILE A 172 17.78 0.45 21.25
C ILE A 172 19.06 1.25 21.51
N LEU A 173 20.22 0.72 21.12
CA LEU A 173 21.51 1.37 21.36
C LEU A 173 21.84 2.48 20.36
N ASN A 174 21.15 2.55 19.23
CA ASN A 174 21.46 3.49 18.14
C ASN A 174 20.31 4.47 17.83
N SER A 175 19.23 4.46 18.61
CA SER A 175 18.06 5.31 18.35
C SER A 175 17.51 5.93 19.62
N GLU A 176 17.16 7.21 19.56
CA GLU A 176 16.53 7.96 20.63
C GLU A 176 15.00 8.04 20.46
N TYR A 177 14.27 8.00 21.57
CA TYR A 177 12.83 8.26 21.55
C TYR A 177 12.58 9.77 21.47
N ASP A 178 11.81 10.22 20.49
CA ASP A 178 11.46 11.63 20.25
C ASP A 178 10.44 12.16 21.28
N TYR A 179 10.83 12.13 22.55
CA TYR A 179 9.94 12.38 23.68
C TYR A 179 9.48 13.84 23.74
N ALA A 180 10.36 14.78 23.38
CA ALA A 180 10.05 16.21 23.38
C ALA A 180 8.96 16.55 22.37
N ASN A 181 9.12 16.10 21.11
CA ASN A 181 8.09 16.36 20.10
C ASN A 181 6.84 15.52 20.35
N TYR A 182 6.96 14.32 20.92
CA TYR A 182 5.82 13.50 21.33
C TYR A 182 4.95 14.23 22.35
N LYS A 183 5.56 14.72 23.44
CA LYS A 183 4.85 15.46 24.47
C LYS A 183 4.20 16.76 23.96
N ASN A 184 4.83 17.40 22.97
CA ASN A 184 4.36 18.66 22.40
C ASN A 184 3.46 18.48 21.17
N ASN A 185 3.07 17.25 20.80
CA ASN A 185 2.28 16.95 19.59
C ASN A 185 2.90 17.49 18.28
N THR A 186 4.23 17.58 18.22
CA THR A 186 5.00 18.16 17.11
C THR A 186 5.89 17.14 16.40
N VAL A 187 5.69 15.84 16.66
CA VAL A 187 6.51 14.75 16.10
C VAL A 187 6.61 14.86 14.58
N PRO A 188 7.82 14.93 14.00
CA PRO A 188 8.03 14.93 12.55
C PRO A 188 7.50 13.65 11.90
N GLY A 189 7.03 13.73 10.65
CA GLY A 189 6.49 12.56 9.94
C GLY A 189 7.47 11.38 9.87
N LEU A 190 8.76 11.65 9.63
CA LEU A 190 9.79 10.60 9.56
C LEU A 190 9.98 9.84 10.88
N SER A 191 9.71 10.46 12.04
CA SER A 191 9.82 9.80 13.36
C SER A 191 8.83 8.62 13.53
N TYR A 192 7.80 8.52 12.67
CA TYR A 192 6.84 7.40 12.62
C TYR A 192 7.22 6.30 11.62
N THR A 193 8.45 6.33 11.09
CA THR A 193 8.89 5.46 9.99
C THR A 193 10.16 4.70 10.37
N ALA A 194 10.43 3.57 9.69
CA ALA A 194 11.69 2.86 9.83
C ALA A 194 12.90 3.76 9.47
N TYR A 195 12.73 4.71 8.54
CA TYR A 195 13.77 5.67 8.17
C TYR A 195 14.18 6.55 9.36
N GLY A 196 13.23 7.04 10.14
CA GLY A 196 13.51 7.85 11.33
C GLY A 196 14.40 7.11 12.33
N ILE A 197 14.08 5.85 12.61
CA ILE A 197 14.85 5.02 13.54
C ILE A 197 16.20 4.60 12.94
N LEU A 198 16.19 3.95 11.77
CA LEU A 198 17.39 3.32 11.23
C LEU A 198 18.38 4.35 10.69
N VAL A 199 17.91 5.41 10.02
CA VAL A 199 18.77 6.39 9.35
C VAL A 199 18.97 7.63 10.21
N ASN A 200 17.90 8.22 10.75
CA ASN A 200 18.03 9.44 11.56
C ASN A 200 18.41 9.17 13.02
N GLY A 201 18.25 7.93 13.51
CA GLY A 201 18.52 7.57 14.90
C GLY A 201 17.52 8.17 15.88
N ILE A 202 16.33 8.56 15.44
CA ILE A 202 15.31 9.17 16.31
C ILE A 202 13.89 8.88 15.82
N GLY A 203 12.99 8.52 16.73
CA GLY A 203 11.60 8.25 16.39
C GLY A 203 10.69 7.97 17.57
N VAL A 204 9.45 7.60 17.29
CA VAL A 204 8.44 7.21 18.29
C VAL A 204 8.01 5.76 18.11
N CYS A 205 7.10 5.27 18.94
CA CYS A 205 6.64 3.87 18.97
C CYS A 205 6.43 3.24 17.58
N ASP A 206 5.70 3.91 16.68
CA ASP A 206 5.44 3.41 15.31
C ASP A 206 6.73 3.23 14.49
N GLY A 207 7.68 4.17 14.61
CA GLY A 207 8.97 4.09 13.94
C GLY A 207 9.78 2.90 14.42
N TYR A 208 9.83 2.68 15.74
CA TYR A 208 10.54 1.54 16.35
C TYR A 208 9.95 0.21 15.86
N ALA A 209 8.63 0.08 15.89
CA ALA A 209 7.96 -1.14 15.45
C ALA A 209 8.25 -1.45 13.97
N LYS A 210 8.16 -0.45 13.09
CA LYS A 210 8.45 -0.60 11.65
C LYS A 210 9.93 -0.91 11.39
N ALA A 211 10.85 -0.35 12.16
CA ALA A 211 12.27 -0.64 12.02
C ALA A 211 12.61 -2.09 12.38
N VAL A 212 12.06 -2.60 13.48
CA VAL A 212 12.23 -4.01 13.86
C VAL A 212 11.62 -4.92 12.80
N ASN A 213 10.37 -4.66 12.39
CA ASN A 213 9.68 -5.43 11.36
C ASN A 213 10.50 -5.50 10.05
N LEU A 214 11.00 -4.36 9.59
CA LEU A 214 11.81 -4.27 8.36
C LEU A 214 13.10 -5.10 8.46
N LEU A 215 13.84 -4.99 9.56
CA LEU A 215 15.09 -5.76 9.73
C LEU A 215 14.83 -7.26 9.86
N LEU A 216 13.79 -7.68 10.59
CA LEU A 216 13.42 -9.09 10.75
C LEU A 216 12.99 -9.72 9.42
N ASN A 217 12.15 -9.02 8.66
CA ASN A 217 11.74 -9.47 7.32
C ASN A 217 12.95 -9.64 6.38
N LYS A 218 13.94 -8.73 6.45
CA LYS A 218 15.17 -8.81 5.63
C LYS A 218 16.05 -10.02 5.97
N VAL A 219 15.93 -10.60 7.16
CA VAL A 219 16.62 -11.84 7.56
C VAL A 219 15.72 -13.08 7.52
N GLY A 220 14.50 -12.95 6.97
CA GLY A 220 13.56 -14.07 6.79
C GLY A 220 12.82 -14.49 8.06
N ILE A 221 12.74 -13.61 9.07
CA ILE A 221 11.93 -13.83 10.27
C ILE A 221 10.61 -13.07 10.10
N GLU A 222 9.50 -13.80 10.05
CA GLU A 222 8.17 -13.21 9.95
C GLU A 222 7.78 -12.52 11.27
N CYS A 223 7.39 -11.26 11.16
CA CYS A 223 6.95 -10.45 12.28
C CYS A 223 5.67 -9.68 11.93
N ILE A 224 4.72 -9.65 12.86
CA ILE A 224 3.48 -8.89 12.71
C ILE A 224 3.56 -7.62 13.55
N LEU A 225 3.26 -6.48 12.95
CA LEU A 225 3.08 -5.21 13.63
C LEU A 225 1.75 -5.22 14.41
N TRP A 226 1.78 -4.90 15.70
CA TRP A 226 0.59 -4.72 16.54
C TRP A 226 0.64 -3.35 17.21
N ALA A 227 -0.43 -2.57 17.09
CA ALA A 227 -0.60 -1.34 17.83
C ALA A 227 -1.41 -1.61 19.10
N LEU A 228 -0.79 -1.46 20.28
CA LEU A 228 -1.48 -1.48 21.57
C LEU A 228 -1.45 -0.08 22.18
N THR A 229 -2.62 0.43 22.60
CA THR A 229 -2.71 1.66 23.40
C THR A 229 -2.61 1.29 24.88
N LEU A 230 -1.41 1.40 25.45
CA LEU A 230 -1.21 1.21 26.89
C LEU A 230 -1.32 2.56 27.61
N THR A 231 -2.40 2.74 28.38
CA THR A 231 -2.45 3.73 29.44
C THR A 231 -1.60 3.22 30.60
N ASP A 232 -0.44 3.85 30.79
CA ASP A 232 0.50 3.64 31.90
C ASP A 232 1.33 2.33 31.89
N ILE A 233 2.64 2.46 31.60
CA ILE A 233 3.81 1.84 32.25
C ILE A 233 5.00 1.76 31.26
N LYS A 234 6.20 1.99 31.81
CA LYS A 234 7.55 2.01 31.21
C LYS A 234 7.72 1.15 29.94
N VAL A 235 8.08 1.85 28.87
CA VAL A 235 8.34 1.35 27.51
C VAL A 235 9.36 0.21 27.53
N SER A 236 8.90 -1.00 27.19
CA SER A 236 9.72 -2.06 26.63
C SER A 236 9.21 -2.31 25.22
N VAL A 237 10.11 -2.14 24.25
CA VAL A 237 9.90 -2.21 22.80
C VAL A 237 9.36 -3.59 22.34
N PHE A 238 9.28 -4.56 23.25
CA PHE A 238 8.69 -5.87 23.03
C PHE A 238 7.16 -5.90 22.90
N SER A 239 6.43 -4.88 23.36
CA SER A 239 4.96 -5.01 23.45
C SER A 239 4.19 -4.72 22.15
N CYS A 240 4.86 -4.36 21.04
CA CYS A 240 4.19 -4.06 19.75
C CYS A 240 4.39 -5.12 18.66
N LEU A 241 5.14 -6.20 18.92
CA LEU A 241 5.52 -7.16 17.88
C LEU A 241 5.23 -8.57 18.36
N LEU A 242 4.42 -9.32 17.60
CA LEU A 242 4.32 -10.77 17.75
C LEU A 242 5.19 -11.39 16.67
N CYS A 243 6.42 -11.77 17.04
CA CYS A 243 7.28 -12.61 16.23
C CYS A 243 6.84 -14.07 16.34
N ARG A 244 6.80 -14.78 15.22
CA ARG A 244 6.44 -16.20 15.19
C ARG A 244 7.74 -17.01 15.23
N PHE A 245 8.11 -17.46 16.43
CA PHE A 245 9.24 -18.37 16.66
C PHE A 245 8.81 -19.84 16.57
#